data_AF-A0A9Q1C8S7-F1
#
_entry.id   AF-A0A9Q1C8S7-F1
#
_cell.length_a   1.000
_cell.length_b   1.000
_cell.length_c   1.000
_cell.angle_alpha   90.00
_cell.angle_beta   90.00
_cell.angle_gamma   90.00
#
_symmetry.space_group_name_H-M   'P 1'
#
loop_
_entity.id
_entity.type
_entity.pdbx_description
1 polymer ?
#
loop_
_entity_poly.entity_id
_entity_poly.type
_entity_poly.pdbx_seq_one_letter_code
_entity_poly.pdbx_strand_id
1 'polypeptide(L)'
;MVGSRSKLLTFVLHASVMGMLIWLFVLFLYKDSHAVRHRYFFQPFVTDANQIPEERSLSNDGGRKHRGKTVKEIGNLQESVVQYSSINKDKFPIIKNALRNYFLYVNDSKTASSYKATVLAFVHNQKSGGTTLKRCLSEILEYQNKEPVLVTNANRAAVEEKILNGVSESKPNDVFVGAATFGICENLAPTTCAYFTILRDPYERMISHYMFCRNGGETGLQCHNSTIEEYAISIGSLLFTHITAHMLCKKSCVSPNDDCENGTDGSAWRCERLYSSIYDVRRRSVLGYVIKNLDRFFAVIGLFEEYETSLALFQETFGLPLSDVCNGIHANEGTYPDVQGSNEDIGQQRRRYIDEMKRKLKANDTVRNNIEADVKIYERAREIFYKQKQIYIQTRS
;
A
#
# COMPACT_ATOMS: atom_id res chain seq x y z
N MET A 1 -34.85 43.18 63.51
CA MET A 1 -33.88 42.91 62.42
C MET A 1 -33.15 41.60 62.68
N VAL A 2 -33.77 40.46 62.38
CA VAL A 2 -33.12 39.14 62.34
C VAL A 2 -33.81 38.35 61.23
N GLY A 3 -33.05 37.83 60.27
CA GLY A 3 -33.57 36.87 59.30
C GLY A 3 -33.29 37.22 57.83
N SER A 4 -32.06 36.97 57.36
CA SER A 4 -31.79 36.62 55.95
C SER A 4 -30.33 36.21 55.72
N ARG A 5 -29.80 35.25 56.50
CA ARG A 5 -28.46 34.69 56.24
C ARG A 5 -28.39 33.17 56.11
N SER A 6 -29.50 32.46 56.38
CA SER A 6 -29.50 30.99 56.38
C SER A 6 -29.73 30.34 55.00
N LYS A 7 -30.21 31.07 53.98
CA LYS A 7 -30.53 30.46 52.66
C LYS A 7 -29.36 30.46 51.67
N LEU A 8 -28.35 31.30 51.88
CA LEU A 8 -27.22 31.41 50.96
C LEU A 8 -26.20 30.28 51.17
N LEU A 9 -26.06 29.77 52.39
CA LEU A 9 -25.11 28.69 52.70
C LEU A 9 -25.53 27.33 52.11
N THR A 10 -26.84 27.06 52.03
CA THR A 10 -27.37 25.80 51.49
C THR A 10 -27.19 25.68 49.97
N PHE A 11 -27.19 26.81 49.26
CA PHE A 11 -27.05 26.84 47.81
C PHE A 11 -25.60 26.59 47.35
N VAL A 12 -24.62 27.09 48.11
CA VAL A 12 -23.18 26.87 47.82
C VAL A 12 -22.78 25.41 48.04
N LEU A 13 -23.35 24.75 49.06
CA LEU A 13 -23.10 23.32 49.30
C LEU A 13 -23.68 22.42 48.20
N HIS A 14 -24.84 22.73 47.63
CA HIS A 14 -25.41 21.91 46.54
C HIS A 14 -24.61 22.02 45.24
N ALA A 15 -24.11 23.22 44.91
CA ALA A 15 -23.30 23.42 43.70
C ALA A 15 -21.95 22.67 43.77
N SER A 16 -21.34 22.58 44.95
CA SER A 16 -20.07 21.87 45.15
C SER A 16 -20.23 20.35 45.02
N VAL A 17 -21.30 19.78 45.57
CA VAL A 17 -21.57 18.33 45.50
C VAL A 17 -21.88 17.90 44.06
N MET A 18 -22.64 18.71 43.32
CA MET A 18 -22.99 18.40 41.94
C MET A 18 -21.78 18.47 40.99
N GLY A 19 -20.87 19.44 41.20
CA GLY A 19 -19.60 19.51 40.46
C GLY A 19 -18.70 18.31 40.72
N MET A 20 -18.63 17.82 41.96
CA MET A 20 -17.82 16.66 42.33
C MET A 20 -18.39 15.35 41.77
N LEU A 21 -19.72 15.21 41.69
CA LEU A 21 -20.38 14.05 41.07
C LEU A 21 -20.16 14.01 39.55
N ILE A 22 -20.21 15.16 38.87
CA ILE A 22 -19.90 15.24 37.44
C ILE A 22 -18.43 14.86 37.18
N TRP A 23 -17.51 15.33 38.02
CA TRP A 23 -16.09 15.01 37.89
C TRP A 23 -15.78 13.52 38.15
N LEU A 24 -16.46 12.92 39.14
CA LEU A 24 -16.38 11.48 39.40
C LEU A 24 -17.00 10.64 38.29
N PHE A 25 -18.10 11.10 37.67
CA PHE A 25 -18.72 10.42 36.53
C PHE A 25 -17.83 10.47 35.29
N VAL A 26 -17.18 11.61 35.02
CA VAL A 26 -16.19 11.74 33.95
C VAL A 26 -14.98 10.82 34.20
N LEU A 27 -14.47 10.75 35.44
CA LEU A 27 -13.39 9.82 35.79
C LEU A 27 -13.81 8.35 35.69
N PHE A 28 -15.06 8.01 36.02
CA PHE A 28 -15.57 6.65 35.89
C PHE A 28 -15.67 6.22 34.43
N LEU A 29 -16.20 7.09 33.57
CA LEU A 29 -16.22 6.87 32.11
C LEU A 29 -14.81 6.83 31.49
N TYR A 30 -13.86 7.58 32.05
CA TYR A 30 -12.46 7.57 31.62
C TYR A 30 -11.69 6.32 32.09
N LYS A 31 -12.14 5.67 33.17
CA LYS A 31 -11.49 4.47 33.72
C LYS A 31 -11.99 3.18 33.07
N ASP A 32 -13.26 3.13 32.64
CA ASP A 32 -13.81 1.98 31.93
C ASP A 32 -13.35 1.89 30.46
N SER A 33 -12.86 3.00 29.88
CA SER A 33 -12.29 3.01 28.52
C SER A 33 -10.90 2.36 28.43
N HIS A 34 -10.25 2.05 29.56
CA HIS A 34 -8.93 1.38 29.60
C HIS A 34 -8.94 -0.05 30.15
N ALA A 35 -10.12 -0.61 30.48
CA ALA A 35 -10.24 -1.94 31.07
C ALA A 35 -10.61 -3.06 30.07
N VAL A 36 -10.58 -2.80 28.76
CA VAL A 36 -10.66 -3.87 27.75
C VAL A 36 -9.29 -4.51 27.62
N ARG A 37 -9.14 -5.66 28.29
CA ARG A 37 -8.03 -6.61 28.11
C ARG A 37 -7.81 -6.88 26.62
N HIS A 38 -6.76 -6.28 26.07
CA HIS A 38 -6.20 -6.65 24.77
C HIS A 38 -5.72 -8.11 24.79
N ARG A 39 -6.55 -9.03 24.28
CA ARG A 39 -6.06 -10.28 23.69
C ARG A 39 -5.79 -10.01 22.22
N TYR A 40 -4.64 -9.40 21.91
CA TYR A 40 -4.14 -9.42 20.54
C TYR A 40 -3.52 -10.79 20.26
N PHE A 41 -4.28 -11.66 19.60
CA PHE A 41 -3.72 -12.71 18.77
C PHE A 41 -3.38 -12.09 17.41
N PHE A 42 -2.23 -11.42 17.32
CA PHE A 42 -1.51 -11.38 16.05
C PHE A 42 -0.57 -12.58 16.07
N GLN A 43 -1.02 -13.71 15.50
CA GLN A 43 -0.06 -14.74 15.12
C GLN A 43 0.91 -14.10 14.13
N PRO A 44 2.24 -14.19 14.35
CA PRO A 44 3.16 -14.06 13.23
C PRO A 44 2.70 -15.09 12.19
N PHE A 45 2.61 -14.69 10.93
CA PHE A 45 2.44 -15.63 9.83
C PHE A 45 3.67 -16.55 9.83
N VAL A 46 3.53 -17.69 10.52
CA VAL A 46 4.32 -18.88 10.33
C VAL A 46 3.51 -19.70 9.34
N THR A 47 3.96 -19.75 8.09
CA THR A 47 3.56 -20.85 7.22
C THR A 47 4.19 -22.10 7.81
N ASP A 48 3.37 -23.08 8.21
CA ASP A 48 3.82 -24.40 8.62
C ASP A 48 4.59 -25.04 7.46
N ALA A 49 5.92 -24.98 7.51
CA ALA A 49 6.82 -25.61 6.54
C ALA A 49 7.20 -27.05 6.92
N ASN A 50 6.49 -27.68 7.87
CA ASN A 50 6.78 -29.03 8.34
C ASN A 50 5.55 -29.94 8.24
N GLN A 51 5.19 -30.32 7.01
CA GLN A 51 4.48 -31.57 6.73
C GLN A 51 4.66 -31.91 5.23
N ILE A 52 5.87 -32.34 4.87
CA ILE A 52 6.12 -33.09 3.63
C ILE A 52 6.07 -34.58 4.03
N PRO A 53 5.18 -35.40 3.47
CA PRO A 53 5.23 -36.85 3.66
C PRO A 53 6.48 -37.42 2.97
N GLU A 54 7.14 -38.36 3.61
CA GLU A 54 8.21 -39.18 3.03
C GLU A 54 7.80 -39.75 1.66
N GLU A 55 8.41 -39.27 0.59
CA GLU A 55 8.37 -39.95 -0.69
C GLU A 55 9.40 -41.08 -0.72
N ARG A 56 8.86 -42.29 -0.92
CA ARG A 56 9.58 -43.53 -1.16
C ARG A 56 10.50 -43.38 -2.36
N SER A 57 11.72 -43.88 -2.16
CA SER A 57 12.68 -44.24 -3.19
C SER A 57 12.06 -44.98 -4.38
N LEU A 58 12.17 -44.37 -5.57
CA LEU A 58 12.18 -45.11 -6.82
C LEU A 58 13.44 -44.75 -7.62
N SER A 59 14.10 -45.82 -8.02
CA SER A 59 15.40 -45.95 -8.66
C SER A 59 15.45 -45.45 -10.11
N ASN A 60 16.66 -45.04 -10.51
CA ASN A 60 17.27 -45.13 -11.84
C ASN A 60 16.38 -44.91 -13.08
N ASP A 61 16.60 -43.80 -13.79
CA ASP A 61 16.81 -43.86 -15.25
C ASP A 61 17.57 -42.65 -15.82
N GLY A 62 18.48 -42.94 -16.75
CA GLY A 62 18.76 -42.16 -17.96
C GLY A 62 19.32 -40.73 -17.85
N GLY A 63 20.65 -40.60 -17.93
CA GLY A 63 21.32 -39.34 -18.18
C GLY A 63 20.87 -38.64 -19.48
N ARG A 64 20.51 -37.36 -19.38
CA ARG A 64 20.27 -36.47 -20.54
C ARG A 64 21.30 -35.34 -20.55
N LYS A 65 22.15 -35.34 -21.59
CA LYS A 65 23.08 -34.27 -21.94
C LYS A 65 22.30 -32.98 -22.27
N HIS A 66 22.63 -31.87 -21.61
CA HIS A 66 22.19 -30.54 -22.01
C HIS A 66 22.78 -30.18 -23.39
N ARG A 67 21.92 -30.07 -24.41
CA ARG A 67 22.26 -29.41 -25.69
C ARG A 67 22.10 -27.90 -25.50
N GLY A 68 23.19 -27.16 -25.67
CA GLY A 68 23.16 -25.71 -25.84
C GLY A 68 22.37 -25.33 -27.08
N LYS A 69 21.55 -24.29 -26.97
CA LYS A 69 20.81 -23.71 -28.09
C LYS A 69 21.78 -23.04 -29.07
N THR A 70 21.61 -23.30 -30.35
CA THR A 70 22.42 -22.70 -31.42
C THR A 70 21.87 -21.34 -31.86
N VAL A 71 22.76 -20.47 -32.32
CA VAL A 71 22.54 -19.07 -32.75
C VAL A 71 21.40 -18.88 -33.78
N LYS A 72 20.96 -19.95 -34.46
CA LYS A 72 19.81 -19.89 -35.39
C LYS A 72 18.44 -19.75 -34.70
N GLU A 73 18.30 -20.07 -33.42
CA GLU A 73 17.03 -19.90 -32.69
C GLU A 73 16.77 -18.44 -32.24
N ILE A 74 17.78 -17.57 -32.32
CA ILE A 74 17.65 -16.14 -32.00
C ILE A 74 17.02 -15.35 -33.16
N GLY A 75 17.15 -15.83 -34.41
CA GLY A 75 16.61 -15.17 -35.61
C GLY A 75 15.08 -15.15 -35.69
N ASN A 76 14.40 -16.19 -35.16
CA ASN A 76 12.93 -16.29 -35.22
C ASN A 76 12.20 -15.56 -34.08
N LEU A 77 12.92 -15.06 -33.07
CA LEU A 77 12.34 -14.17 -32.06
C LEU A 77 12.05 -12.77 -32.63
N GLN A 78 12.77 -12.35 -33.67
CA GLN A 78 12.70 -11.00 -34.23
C GLN A 78 11.43 -10.76 -35.05
N GLU A 79 10.86 -11.79 -35.70
CA GLU A 79 9.60 -11.68 -36.45
C GLU A 79 8.35 -11.64 -35.56
N SER A 80 8.41 -12.21 -34.35
CA SER A 80 7.31 -12.12 -33.37
C SER A 80 7.21 -10.75 -32.68
N VAL A 81 8.24 -9.90 -32.79
CA VAL A 81 8.27 -8.55 -32.21
C VAL A 81 7.52 -7.53 -33.09
N VAL A 82 7.39 -7.78 -34.39
CA VAL A 82 6.78 -6.83 -35.34
C VAL A 82 5.27 -6.70 -35.13
N GLN A 83 4.59 -7.74 -34.64
CA GLN A 83 3.12 -7.74 -34.48
C GLN A 83 2.62 -6.99 -33.23
N TYR A 84 3.50 -6.61 -32.30
CA TYR A 84 3.14 -5.86 -31.07
C TYR A 84 3.37 -4.34 -31.18
N SER A 85 3.80 -3.85 -32.34
CA SER A 85 4.11 -2.43 -32.58
C SER A 85 2.90 -1.49 -32.62
N SER A 86 1.68 -2.03 -32.63
CA SER A 86 0.42 -1.28 -32.67
C SER A 86 -0.40 -1.42 -31.38
N ILE A 87 0.22 -1.22 -30.22
CA ILE A 87 -0.56 -0.88 -29.02
C ILE A 87 -1.17 0.48 -29.29
N ASN A 88 -2.40 0.45 -29.80
CA ASN A 88 -3.20 1.63 -29.98
C ASN A 88 -3.27 2.33 -28.61
N LYS A 89 -2.82 3.59 -28.53
CA LYS A 89 -2.81 4.38 -27.29
C LYS A 89 -4.20 4.43 -26.63
N ASP A 90 -5.24 4.16 -27.42
CA ASP A 90 -6.64 4.05 -27.02
C ASP A 90 -6.99 2.78 -26.21
N LYS A 91 -6.05 1.83 -26.02
CA LYS A 91 -6.32 0.54 -25.36
C LYS A 91 -5.80 0.42 -23.92
N PHE A 92 -5.19 1.44 -23.34
CA PHE A 92 -4.90 1.38 -21.90
C PHE A 92 -6.21 1.40 -21.10
N PRO A 93 -6.40 0.49 -20.13
CA PRO A 93 -7.61 0.47 -19.34
C PRO A 93 -7.73 1.80 -18.60
N ILE A 94 -8.75 2.58 -18.98
CA ILE A 94 -9.12 3.79 -18.26
C ILE A 94 -9.72 3.33 -16.94
N ILE A 95 -9.17 3.81 -15.83
CA ILE A 95 -9.79 3.67 -14.52
C ILE A 95 -11.01 4.59 -14.51
N LYS A 96 -12.21 4.03 -14.59
CA LYS A 96 -13.45 4.78 -14.80
C LYS A 96 -14.17 5.08 -13.49
N ASN A 97 -14.11 4.16 -12.52
CA ASN A 97 -14.91 4.26 -11.30
C ASN A 97 -14.14 4.89 -10.12
N ALA A 98 -12.86 5.25 -10.32
CA ALA A 98 -12.08 5.93 -9.29
C ALA A 98 -12.27 7.45 -9.30
N LEU A 99 -12.42 8.03 -8.11
CA LEU A 99 -12.35 9.47 -7.91
C LEU A 99 -10.94 10.00 -8.23
N ARG A 100 -10.88 11.16 -8.87
CA ARG A 100 -9.63 11.85 -9.27
C ARG A 100 -9.02 12.58 -8.08
N ASN A 101 -7.86 13.21 -8.26
CA ASN A 101 -7.23 13.92 -7.16
C ASN A 101 -8.12 15.04 -6.59
N TYR A 102 -8.39 14.98 -5.28
CA TYR A 102 -9.28 15.90 -4.56
C TYR A 102 -8.85 17.35 -4.74
N PHE A 103 -7.59 17.67 -4.42
CA PHE A 103 -7.09 19.04 -4.42
C PHE A 103 -6.96 19.63 -5.81
N LEU A 104 -6.76 18.81 -6.85
CA LEU A 104 -6.52 19.30 -8.20
C LEU A 104 -7.79 19.41 -9.06
N TYR A 105 -8.85 18.69 -8.71
CA TYR A 105 -10.04 18.58 -9.55
C TYR A 105 -11.35 18.97 -8.86
N VAL A 106 -11.36 19.12 -7.53
CA VAL A 106 -12.58 19.51 -6.78
C VAL A 106 -12.58 21.01 -6.59
N ASN A 107 -13.61 21.67 -7.14
CA ASN A 107 -13.83 23.11 -7.02
C ASN A 107 -15.15 23.46 -6.30
N ASP A 108 -15.99 22.48 -5.99
CA ASP A 108 -17.29 22.69 -5.35
C ASP A 108 -17.57 21.71 -4.20
N SER A 109 -18.46 22.12 -3.30
CA SER A 109 -18.79 21.39 -2.07
C SER A 109 -19.56 20.10 -2.32
N LYS A 110 -20.32 20.00 -3.42
CA LYS A 110 -21.09 18.80 -3.77
C LYS A 110 -20.16 17.70 -4.23
N THR A 111 -19.13 18.02 -5.01
CA THR A 111 -18.10 17.04 -5.35
C THR A 111 -17.27 16.67 -4.13
N ALA A 112 -16.95 17.60 -3.23
CA ALA A 112 -16.21 17.31 -2.00
C ALA A 112 -16.92 16.28 -1.10
N SER A 113 -18.25 16.34 -0.98
CA SER A 113 -19.00 15.38 -0.15
C SER A 113 -18.93 13.94 -0.68
N SER A 114 -18.73 13.76 -1.99
CA SER A 114 -18.57 12.42 -2.57
C SER A 114 -17.33 11.68 -2.06
N TYR A 115 -16.25 12.39 -1.71
CA TYR A 115 -15.03 11.78 -1.16
C TYR A 115 -15.20 11.32 0.30
N LYS A 116 -16.14 11.93 1.04
CA LYS A 116 -16.47 11.56 2.43
C LYS A 116 -17.46 10.39 2.53
N ALA A 117 -18.04 10.01 1.39
CA ALA A 117 -19.05 8.95 1.28
C ALA A 117 -18.68 7.96 0.17
N THR A 118 -17.41 7.58 0.08
CA THR A 118 -16.86 6.69 -0.94
C THR A 118 -16.22 5.46 -0.31
N VAL A 119 -16.03 4.40 -1.10
CA VAL A 119 -15.18 3.27 -0.71
C VAL A 119 -13.71 3.68 -0.83
N LEU A 120 -12.90 3.35 0.17
CA LEU A 120 -11.48 3.68 0.19
C LEU A 120 -10.65 2.48 -0.26
N ALA A 121 -9.69 2.72 -1.14
CA ALA A 121 -8.77 1.72 -1.64
C ALA A 121 -7.33 2.14 -1.37
N PHE A 122 -6.77 1.73 -0.23
CA PHE A 122 -5.38 1.99 0.11
C PHE A 122 -4.45 1.07 -0.69
N VAL A 123 -3.76 1.65 -1.67
CA VAL A 123 -2.75 0.96 -2.48
C VAL A 123 -1.45 0.94 -1.70
N HIS A 124 -1.20 -0.18 -1.03
CA HIS A 124 -0.05 -0.35 -0.16
C HIS A 124 1.23 -0.57 -0.98
N ASN A 125 2.11 0.43 -0.98
CA ASN A 125 3.48 0.26 -1.46
C ASN A 125 4.36 -0.30 -0.33
N GLN A 126 5.00 -1.44 -0.59
CA GLN A 126 5.86 -2.10 0.40
C GLN A 126 6.95 -1.13 0.88
N LYS A 127 7.16 -1.08 2.20
CA LYS A 127 8.21 -0.30 2.86
C LYS A 127 8.08 1.23 2.72
N SER A 128 6.88 1.72 2.44
CA SER A 128 6.54 3.16 2.41
C SER A 128 5.68 3.60 3.61
N GLY A 129 5.80 2.94 4.77
CA GLY A 129 4.98 3.24 5.96
C GLY A 129 3.58 2.65 5.97
N GLY A 130 3.28 1.71 5.06
CA GLY A 130 1.94 1.16 4.94
C GLY A 130 1.49 0.25 6.08
N THR A 131 2.40 -0.41 6.83
CA THR A 131 2.00 -1.17 8.02
C THR A 131 1.47 -0.24 9.11
N THR A 132 2.14 0.88 9.35
CA THR A 132 1.66 1.94 10.26
C THR A 132 0.29 2.44 9.84
N LEU A 133 0.12 2.78 8.56
CA LEU A 133 -1.16 3.31 8.07
C LEU A 133 -2.28 2.25 8.11
N LYS A 134 -1.99 0.98 7.81
CA LYS A 134 -2.97 -0.12 7.96
C LYS A 134 -3.43 -0.29 9.40
N ARG A 135 -2.50 -0.25 10.35
CA ARG A 135 -2.82 -0.31 11.77
C ARG A 135 -3.72 0.84 12.16
N CYS A 136 -3.35 2.07 11.78
CA CYS A 136 -4.18 3.22 12.08
C CYS A 136 -5.58 3.15 11.44
N LEU A 137 -5.67 2.73 10.17
CA LEU A 137 -6.98 2.51 9.53
C LEU A 137 -7.83 1.49 10.29
N SER A 138 -7.21 0.44 10.83
CA SER A 138 -7.91 -0.56 11.64
C SER A 138 -8.43 0.07 12.93
N GLU A 139 -7.61 0.85 13.64
CA GLU A 139 -8.01 1.58 14.85
C GLU A 139 -9.17 2.55 14.58
N ILE A 140 -9.16 3.29 13.46
CA ILE A 140 -10.26 4.21 13.08
C ILE A 140 -11.55 3.44 12.78
N LEU A 141 -11.46 2.30 12.09
CA LEU A 141 -12.62 1.50 11.69
C LEU A 141 -13.21 0.70 12.85
N GLU A 142 -12.40 0.33 13.85
CA GLU A 142 -12.87 -0.33 15.07
C GLU A 142 -13.91 0.52 15.80
N TYR A 143 -13.71 1.84 15.89
CA TYR A 143 -14.71 2.78 16.43
C TYR A 143 -16.03 2.81 15.64
N GLN A 144 -16.02 2.30 14.41
CA GLN A 144 -17.19 2.19 13.54
C GLN A 144 -17.75 0.75 13.47
N ASN A 145 -17.22 -0.17 14.28
CA ASN A 145 -17.49 -1.62 14.20
C ASN A 145 -17.25 -2.19 12.80
N LYS A 146 -16.15 -1.75 12.16
CA LYS A 146 -15.72 -2.17 10.82
C LYS A 146 -14.29 -2.69 10.87
N GLU A 147 -13.95 -3.50 9.86
CA GLU A 147 -12.59 -4.01 9.63
C GLU A 147 -12.17 -3.74 8.19
N PRO A 148 -10.89 -3.41 7.93
CA PRO A 148 -10.42 -3.25 6.56
C PRO A 148 -10.31 -4.60 5.85
N VAL A 149 -10.73 -4.64 4.58
CA VAL A 149 -10.60 -5.82 3.72
C VAL A 149 -9.18 -5.89 3.16
N LEU A 150 -8.41 -6.88 3.60
CA LEU A 150 -7.05 -7.10 3.09
C LEU A 150 -7.07 -7.71 1.68
N VAL A 151 -6.44 -7.01 0.71
CA VAL A 151 -6.31 -7.44 -0.69
C VAL A 151 -4.85 -7.79 -1.00
N THR A 152 -4.60 -9.08 -1.19
CA THR A 152 -3.31 -9.69 -1.54
C THR A 152 -3.38 -10.30 -2.93
N ASN A 153 -2.24 -10.67 -3.51
CA ASN A 153 -2.24 -11.37 -4.80
C ASN A 153 -2.99 -12.71 -4.72
N ALA A 154 -2.90 -13.42 -3.58
CA ALA A 154 -3.51 -14.72 -3.38
C ALA A 154 -5.04 -14.66 -3.28
N ASN A 155 -5.59 -13.66 -2.60
CA ASN A 155 -7.03 -13.56 -2.37
C ASN A 155 -7.76 -12.56 -3.28
N ARG A 156 -7.05 -11.81 -4.14
CA ARG A 156 -7.64 -10.77 -4.99
C ARG A 156 -8.83 -11.27 -5.80
N ALA A 157 -8.69 -12.43 -6.46
CA ALA A 157 -9.76 -12.98 -7.29
C ALA A 157 -11.03 -13.25 -6.48
N ALA A 158 -10.89 -13.84 -5.29
CA ALA A 158 -12.02 -14.11 -4.40
C ALA A 158 -12.65 -12.81 -3.85
N VAL A 159 -11.86 -11.77 -3.57
CA VAL A 159 -12.39 -10.45 -3.17
C VAL A 159 -13.19 -9.82 -4.31
N GLU A 160 -12.66 -9.84 -5.53
CA GLU A 160 -13.36 -9.31 -6.72
C GLU A 160 -14.65 -10.09 -7.00
N GLU A 161 -14.63 -11.41 -6.88
CA GLU A 161 -15.82 -12.25 -7.04
C GLU A 161 -16.91 -11.93 -6.01
N LYS A 162 -16.55 -11.74 -4.74
CA LYS A 162 -17.50 -11.33 -3.69
C LYS A 162 -18.13 -9.97 -3.98
N ILE A 163 -17.38 -9.04 -4.54
CA ILE A 163 -17.89 -7.72 -4.96
C ILE A 163 -18.87 -7.89 -6.12
N LEU A 164 -18.47 -8.59 -7.18
CA LEU A 164 -19.28 -8.76 -8.40
C LEU A 164 -20.58 -9.52 -8.14
N ASN A 165 -20.56 -10.49 -7.22
CA ASN A 165 -21.73 -11.27 -6.85
C ASN A 165 -22.63 -10.56 -5.82
N GLY A 166 -22.30 -9.33 -5.42
CA GLY A 166 -23.06 -8.58 -4.40
C GLY A 166 -23.01 -9.19 -3.00
N VAL A 167 -22.17 -10.21 -2.78
CA VAL A 167 -21.98 -10.86 -1.47
C VAL A 167 -21.35 -9.88 -0.46
N SER A 168 -20.54 -8.96 -0.97
CA SER A 168 -20.03 -7.82 -0.22
C SER A 168 -20.68 -6.55 -0.77
N GLU A 169 -21.84 -6.17 -0.23
CA GLU A 169 -22.40 -4.83 -0.43
C GLU A 169 -21.39 -3.82 0.11
N SER A 170 -20.53 -3.32 -0.76
CA SER A 170 -19.52 -2.34 -0.37
C SER A 170 -20.23 -1.03 -0.06
N LYS A 171 -20.20 -0.66 1.21
CA LYS A 171 -20.84 0.54 1.74
C LYS A 171 -19.87 1.71 1.67
N PRO A 172 -20.38 2.95 1.65
CA PRO A 172 -19.56 4.12 1.92
C PRO A 172 -18.70 3.90 3.16
N ASN A 173 -17.42 4.29 3.05
CA ASN A 173 -16.38 4.15 4.07
C ASN A 173 -15.92 2.71 4.36
N ASP A 174 -16.27 1.74 3.51
CA ASP A 174 -15.55 0.47 3.52
C ASP A 174 -14.13 0.68 2.98
N VAL A 175 -13.16 -0.05 3.54
CA VAL A 175 -11.73 0.17 3.25
C VAL A 175 -11.08 -1.11 2.77
N PHE A 176 -10.58 -1.09 1.55
CA PHE A 176 -9.73 -2.13 0.99
C PHE A 176 -8.26 -1.73 1.14
N VAL A 177 -7.43 -2.61 1.69
CA VAL A 177 -6.01 -2.31 1.96
C VAL A 177 -5.11 -3.41 1.43
N GLY A 178 -4.00 -3.06 0.79
CA GLY A 178 -3.06 -4.08 0.31
C GLY A 178 -2.30 -3.75 -0.96
N ALA A 179 -1.33 -4.62 -1.28
CA ALA A 179 -0.47 -4.42 -2.45
C ALA A 179 -1.21 -4.71 -3.76
N ALA A 180 -2.27 -5.53 -3.69
CA ALA A 180 -3.08 -5.94 -4.82
C ALA A 180 -4.40 -5.14 -4.92
N THR A 181 -4.53 -4.02 -4.22
CA THR A 181 -5.77 -3.22 -4.19
C THR A 181 -5.99 -2.40 -5.47
N PHE A 182 -4.92 -2.01 -6.18
CA PHE A 182 -5.07 -1.19 -7.38
C PHE A 182 -5.87 -1.92 -8.47
N GLY A 183 -6.91 -1.29 -9.00
CA GLY A 183 -7.89 -1.88 -9.92
C GLY A 183 -9.20 -2.33 -9.26
N ILE A 184 -9.27 -2.44 -7.93
CA ILE A 184 -10.50 -2.90 -7.23
C ILE A 184 -11.72 -2.00 -7.46
N CYS A 185 -11.51 -0.68 -7.61
CA CYS A 185 -12.58 0.29 -7.83
C CYS A 185 -13.41 -0.01 -9.09
N GLU A 186 -12.83 -0.63 -10.12
CA GLU A 186 -13.55 -0.89 -11.37
C GLU A 186 -14.70 -1.89 -11.19
N ASN A 187 -14.63 -2.73 -10.15
CA ASN A 187 -15.67 -3.72 -9.83
C ASN A 187 -16.72 -3.18 -8.84
N LEU A 188 -16.52 -1.98 -8.30
CA LEU A 188 -17.38 -1.40 -7.25
C LEU A 188 -18.52 -0.53 -7.79
N ALA A 189 -18.65 -0.38 -9.11
CA ALA A 189 -19.74 0.42 -9.69
C ALA A 189 -21.12 -0.18 -9.31
N PRO A 190 -22.13 0.66 -8.98
CA PRO A 190 -22.16 2.12 -9.09
C PRO A 190 -21.59 2.87 -7.88
N THR A 191 -21.11 2.19 -6.85
CA THR A 191 -20.51 2.83 -5.67
C THR A 191 -19.21 3.53 -6.07
N THR A 192 -19.07 4.80 -5.70
CA THR A 192 -17.84 5.56 -5.94
C THR A 192 -16.71 4.96 -5.11
N CYS A 193 -15.50 4.96 -5.66
CA CYS A 193 -14.33 4.44 -4.98
C CYS A 193 -13.14 5.40 -5.16
N ALA A 194 -12.27 5.49 -4.16
CA ALA A 194 -11.12 6.39 -4.17
C ALA A 194 -9.83 5.63 -3.85
N TYR A 195 -8.88 5.63 -4.77
CA TYR A 195 -7.53 5.16 -4.45
C TYR A 195 -6.75 6.23 -3.71
N PHE A 196 -5.98 5.82 -2.74
CA PHE A 196 -4.94 6.64 -2.15
C PHE A 196 -3.71 5.79 -1.85
N THR A 197 -2.57 6.45 -1.73
CA THR A 197 -1.30 5.77 -1.47
C THR A 197 -0.36 6.68 -0.72
N ILE A 198 0.65 6.06 -0.11
CA ILE A 198 1.82 6.74 0.42
C ILE A 198 3.06 6.17 -0.27
N LEU A 199 3.86 7.07 -0.83
CA LEU A 199 5.09 6.72 -1.53
C LEU A 199 6.31 7.13 -0.71
N ARG A 200 7.44 6.53 -1.03
CA ARG A 200 8.74 6.82 -0.44
C ARG A 200 9.78 6.88 -1.55
N ASP A 201 10.83 7.65 -1.38
CA ASP A 201 11.99 7.69 -2.26
C ASP A 201 12.38 6.25 -2.66
N PRO A 202 12.43 5.93 -3.97
CA PRO A 202 12.60 4.56 -4.43
C PRO A 202 13.89 3.90 -3.94
N TYR A 203 14.98 4.66 -3.74
CA TYR A 203 16.24 4.13 -3.24
C TYR A 203 16.14 3.84 -1.74
N GLU A 204 15.55 4.74 -0.95
CA GLU A 204 15.35 4.50 0.48
C GLU A 204 14.36 3.38 0.76
N ARG A 205 13.32 3.27 -0.08
CA ARG A 205 12.39 2.15 -0.04
C ARG A 205 13.11 0.83 -0.37
N MET A 206 13.98 0.81 -1.38
CA MET A 206 14.79 -0.37 -1.72
C MET A 206 15.70 -0.78 -0.56
N ILE A 207 16.37 0.19 0.07
CA ILE A 207 17.18 0.00 1.29
C ILE A 207 16.34 -0.61 2.41
N SER A 208 15.17 -0.03 2.69
CA SER A 208 14.27 -0.52 3.74
C SER A 208 13.77 -1.94 3.44
N HIS A 209 13.56 -2.28 2.16
CA HIS A 209 13.14 -3.62 1.73
C HIS A 209 14.26 -4.64 1.88
N TYR A 210 15.48 -4.30 1.44
CA TYR A 210 16.67 -5.12 1.63
C TYR A 210 16.90 -5.42 3.11
N MET A 211 16.83 -4.39 3.98
CA MET A 211 17.03 -4.59 5.42
C MET A 211 15.94 -5.41 6.07
N PHE A 212 14.68 -5.20 5.67
CA PHE A 212 13.60 -6.04 6.13
C PHE A 212 13.85 -7.52 5.78
N CYS A 213 14.28 -7.80 4.55
CA CYS A 213 14.65 -9.16 4.15
C CYS A 213 15.82 -9.71 4.98
N ARG A 214 16.90 -8.94 5.15
CA ARG A 214 18.09 -9.34 5.92
C ARG A 214 17.76 -9.70 7.36
N ASN A 215 16.75 -9.06 7.93
CA ASN A 215 16.26 -9.29 9.29
C ASN A 215 15.22 -10.42 9.39
N GLY A 216 15.11 -11.28 8.37
CA GLY A 216 14.19 -12.42 8.35
C GLY A 216 12.78 -12.09 7.88
N GLY A 217 12.56 -10.88 7.35
CA GLY A 217 11.30 -10.52 6.72
C GLY A 217 11.08 -11.26 5.41
N GLU A 218 9.88 -11.79 5.21
CA GLU A 218 9.53 -12.48 3.97
C GLU A 218 9.40 -11.50 2.80
N THR A 219 10.19 -11.69 1.73
CA THR A 219 10.16 -10.83 0.53
C THR A 219 10.02 -11.60 -0.79
N GLY A 220 9.85 -12.93 -0.73
CA GLY A 220 9.79 -13.79 -1.91
C GLY A 220 11.12 -13.94 -2.68
N LEU A 221 12.16 -13.17 -2.33
CA LEU A 221 13.50 -13.23 -2.92
C LEU A 221 14.57 -13.45 -1.85
N GLN A 222 15.69 -14.08 -2.26
CA GLN A 222 16.83 -14.30 -1.38
C GLN A 222 17.71 -13.04 -1.27
N CYS A 223 17.94 -12.57 -0.05
CA CYS A 223 18.82 -11.42 0.25
C CYS A 223 20.04 -11.75 1.12
N HIS A 224 20.12 -12.96 1.70
CA HIS A 224 21.19 -13.30 2.64
C HIS A 224 22.56 -13.43 1.97
N ASN A 225 22.59 -13.77 0.68
CA ASN A 225 23.81 -13.99 -0.08
C ASN A 225 24.01 -12.95 -1.19
N SER A 226 23.27 -11.83 -1.16
CA SER A 226 23.35 -10.78 -2.18
C SER A 226 23.70 -9.42 -1.57
N THR A 227 24.45 -8.64 -2.34
CA THR A 227 24.65 -7.21 -2.12
C THR A 227 23.34 -6.45 -2.32
N ILE A 228 23.27 -5.21 -1.84
CA ILE A 228 22.05 -4.38 -2.02
C ILE A 228 21.82 -4.06 -3.51
N GLU A 229 22.88 -3.95 -4.31
CA GLU A 229 22.82 -3.75 -5.75
C GLU A 229 22.22 -4.95 -6.48
N GLU A 230 22.72 -6.16 -6.20
CA GLU A 230 22.17 -7.41 -6.74
C GLU A 230 20.71 -7.60 -6.32
N TYR A 231 20.39 -7.30 -5.07
CA TYR A 231 19.02 -7.32 -4.58
C TYR A 231 18.13 -6.32 -5.33
N ALA A 232 18.58 -5.08 -5.52
CA ALA A 232 17.85 -4.06 -6.28
C ALA A 232 17.67 -4.44 -7.76
N ILE A 233 18.64 -5.13 -8.36
CA ILE A 233 18.55 -5.68 -9.72
C ILE A 233 17.50 -6.80 -9.78
N SER A 234 17.43 -7.65 -8.76
CA SER A 234 16.46 -8.75 -8.71
C SER A 234 15.01 -8.26 -8.50
N ILE A 235 14.79 -7.26 -7.65
CA ILE A 235 13.47 -6.70 -7.35
C ILE A 235 12.96 -5.79 -8.49
N GLY A 236 13.81 -4.90 -9.00
CA GLY A 236 13.45 -3.90 -10.00
C GLY A 236 12.40 -2.88 -9.53
N SER A 237 11.55 -2.45 -10.46
CA SER A 237 10.58 -1.37 -10.27
C SER A 237 9.27 -1.88 -9.63
N LEU A 238 9.29 -2.13 -8.33
CA LEU A 238 8.18 -2.72 -7.60
C LEU A 238 6.88 -1.88 -7.64
N LEU A 239 6.96 -0.55 -7.54
CA LEU A 239 5.75 0.30 -7.59
C LEU A 239 5.12 0.27 -8.99
N PHE A 240 5.94 0.40 -10.03
CA PHE A 240 5.50 0.28 -11.41
C PHE A 240 4.82 -1.07 -11.64
N THR A 241 5.43 -2.17 -11.20
CA THR A 241 4.85 -3.52 -11.30
C THR A 241 3.50 -3.60 -10.60
N HIS A 242 3.34 -3.05 -9.40
CA HIS A 242 2.06 -3.06 -8.68
C HIS A 242 0.95 -2.29 -9.40
N ILE A 243 1.24 -1.08 -9.88
CA ILE A 243 0.26 -0.26 -10.61
C ILE A 243 -0.13 -0.93 -11.93
N THR A 244 0.84 -1.51 -12.63
CA THR A 244 0.64 -2.01 -13.98
C THR A 244 0.24 -3.48 -14.03
N ALA A 245 0.31 -4.22 -12.92
CA ALA A 245 -0.23 -5.57 -12.82
C ALA A 245 -1.70 -5.62 -13.22
N HIS A 246 -2.55 -4.73 -12.71
CA HIS A 246 -3.96 -4.69 -13.13
C HIS A 246 -4.14 -4.33 -14.62
N MET A 247 -3.24 -3.53 -15.19
CA MET A 247 -3.34 -3.09 -16.59
C MET A 247 -2.86 -4.14 -17.59
N LEU A 248 -1.87 -4.93 -17.19
CA LEU A 248 -1.13 -5.85 -18.07
C LEU A 248 -1.51 -7.31 -17.84
N CYS A 249 -1.93 -7.66 -16.64
CA CYS A 249 -2.46 -8.98 -16.36
C CYS A 249 -3.90 -9.02 -16.86
N LYS A 250 -4.17 -9.88 -17.84
CA LYS A 250 -5.53 -10.29 -18.14
C LYS A 250 -5.87 -11.51 -17.29
N LYS A 251 -7.15 -11.67 -16.94
CA LYS A 251 -7.70 -13.02 -16.72
C LYS A 251 -7.45 -13.78 -18.01
N SER A 252 -6.43 -14.62 -18.03
CA SER A 252 -6.08 -15.42 -19.19
C SER A 252 -6.03 -16.86 -18.75
N CYS A 253 -7.17 -17.53 -18.78
CA CYS A 253 -7.20 -18.97 -18.94
C CYS A 253 -6.78 -19.20 -20.40
N VAL A 254 -5.51 -19.55 -20.62
CA VAL A 254 -4.94 -19.57 -21.99
C VAL A 254 -5.41 -20.80 -22.78
N SER A 255 -6.01 -21.80 -22.13
CA SER A 255 -6.48 -23.00 -22.82
C SER A 255 -7.92 -23.34 -22.42
N PRO A 256 -8.82 -23.58 -23.39
CA PRO A 256 -10.12 -24.23 -23.15
C PRO A 256 -10.00 -25.61 -22.46
N ASN A 257 -8.80 -26.20 -22.46
CA ASN A 257 -8.50 -27.49 -21.83
C ASN A 257 -7.66 -27.36 -20.56
N ASP A 258 -7.28 -26.15 -20.13
CA ASP A 258 -6.73 -25.97 -18.79
C ASP A 258 -7.94 -25.87 -17.86
N ASP A 259 -8.17 -26.91 -17.05
CA ASP A 259 -9.25 -27.07 -16.06
C ASP A 259 -9.27 -25.93 -15.02
N CYS A 260 -9.60 -24.71 -15.46
CA CYS A 260 -9.90 -23.58 -14.62
C CYS A 260 -11.35 -23.64 -14.12
N GLU A 261 -12.19 -24.49 -14.73
CA GLU A 261 -13.60 -24.69 -14.34
C GLU A 261 -13.76 -25.53 -13.06
N ASN A 262 -12.76 -26.34 -12.69
CA ASN A 262 -12.80 -27.17 -11.48
C ASN A 262 -12.17 -26.52 -10.24
N GLY A 263 -12.12 -25.19 -10.20
CA GLY A 263 -12.45 -24.34 -9.02
C GLY A 263 -11.82 -24.62 -7.65
N THR A 264 -10.79 -25.46 -7.54
CA THR A 264 -10.23 -25.87 -6.23
C THR A 264 -8.78 -25.44 -6.03
N ASP A 265 -8.05 -25.15 -7.12
CA ASP A 265 -6.74 -24.51 -7.04
C ASP A 265 -6.89 -23.07 -7.52
N GLY A 266 -6.94 -22.14 -6.55
CA GLY A 266 -7.30 -20.74 -6.77
C GLY A 266 -6.58 -20.16 -7.99
N SER A 267 -7.35 -19.69 -8.97
CA SER A 267 -6.85 -19.08 -10.20
C SER A 267 -5.95 -17.88 -9.89
N ALA A 268 -4.66 -18.15 -9.70
CA ALA A 268 -3.68 -17.13 -9.40
C ALA A 268 -3.56 -16.21 -10.62
N TRP A 269 -3.65 -14.89 -10.39
CA TRP A 269 -3.30 -13.90 -11.38
C TRP A 269 -1.86 -14.15 -11.84
N ARG A 270 -1.67 -14.85 -12.98
CA ARG A 270 -0.36 -15.14 -13.56
C ARG A 270 0.19 -13.88 -14.24
N CYS A 271 0.65 -12.96 -13.41
CA CYS A 271 1.33 -11.73 -13.83
C CYS A 271 2.81 -11.94 -14.17
N GLU A 272 3.41 -13.03 -13.67
CA GLU A 272 4.86 -13.19 -13.53
C GLU A 272 5.66 -13.31 -14.83
N ARG A 273 5.06 -13.74 -15.96
CA ARG A 273 5.84 -13.97 -17.21
C ARG A 273 5.81 -12.82 -18.21
N LEU A 274 5.01 -11.78 -18.00
CA LEU A 274 4.93 -10.67 -18.94
C LEU A 274 6.04 -9.63 -18.73
N TYR A 275 6.58 -9.43 -17.52
CA TYR A 275 7.52 -8.32 -17.31
C TYR A 275 8.93 -8.56 -17.85
N SER A 276 9.44 -9.79 -17.82
CA SER A 276 10.75 -10.09 -18.41
C SER A 276 10.73 -10.09 -19.94
N SER A 277 9.55 -10.25 -20.55
CA SER A 277 9.36 -10.33 -22.01
C SER A 277 8.80 -9.05 -22.64
N ILE A 278 8.29 -8.09 -21.84
CA ILE A 278 7.88 -6.78 -22.33
C ILE A 278 9.15 -5.96 -22.62
N TYR A 279 9.59 -6.05 -23.88
CA TYR A 279 10.57 -5.18 -24.52
C TYR A 279 10.38 -3.69 -24.17
N ASP A 280 11.52 -2.98 -24.12
CA ASP A 280 11.70 -1.58 -23.73
C ASP A 280 10.61 -0.60 -24.25
N VAL A 281 10.17 -0.71 -25.51
CA VAL A 281 9.20 0.24 -26.11
C VAL A 281 7.82 0.21 -25.42
N ARG A 282 7.31 -0.97 -25.09
CA ARG A 282 6.00 -1.10 -24.43
C ARG A 282 6.10 -0.67 -22.97
N ARG A 283 7.20 -1.00 -22.29
CA ARG A 283 7.49 -0.52 -20.92
C ARG A 283 7.48 1.01 -20.86
N ARG A 284 8.18 1.69 -21.78
CA ARG A 284 8.20 3.16 -21.87
C ARG A 284 6.82 3.77 -22.09
N SER A 285 6.02 3.16 -22.96
CA SER A 285 4.66 3.64 -23.26
C SER A 285 3.72 3.48 -22.06
N VAL A 286 3.76 2.33 -21.37
CA VAL A 286 2.99 2.09 -20.13
C VAL A 286 3.44 3.05 -19.03
N LEU A 287 4.74 3.23 -18.84
CA LEU A 287 5.29 4.17 -17.85
C LEU A 287 4.85 5.60 -18.12
N GLY A 288 4.92 6.05 -19.39
CA GLY A 288 4.43 7.36 -19.79
C GLY A 288 2.93 7.53 -19.51
N TYR A 289 2.13 6.50 -19.75
CA TYR A 289 0.71 6.49 -19.41
C TYR A 289 0.48 6.61 -17.89
N VAL A 290 1.20 5.84 -17.07
CA VAL A 290 1.10 5.90 -15.60
C VAL A 290 1.46 7.29 -15.08
N ILE A 291 2.60 7.85 -15.50
CA ILE A 291 3.05 9.18 -15.09
C ILE A 291 2.02 10.25 -15.46
N LYS A 292 1.48 10.21 -16.68
CA LYS A 292 0.52 11.19 -17.18
C LYS A 292 -0.81 11.16 -16.43
N ASN A 293 -1.20 10.02 -15.86
CA ASN A 293 -2.52 9.83 -15.24
C ASN A 293 -2.46 9.63 -13.73
N LEU A 294 -1.31 9.84 -13.08
CA LEU A 294 -1.14 9.54 -11.66
C LEU A 294 -2.12 10.35 -10.77
N ASP A 295 -2.39 11.60 -11.12
CA ASP A 295 -3.39 12.48 -10.50
C ASP A 295 -4.85 12.14 -10.85
N ARG A 296 -5.05 11.26 -11.82
CA ARG A 296 -6.38 10.71 -12.16
C ARG A 296 -6.60 9.34 -11.53
N PHE A 297 -5.52 8.62 -11.24
CA PHE A 297 -5.58 7.34 -10.56
C PHE A 297 -5.81 7.48 -9.07
N PHE A 298 -5.17 8.46 -8.43
CA PHE A 298 -5.22 8.61 -6.98
C PHE A 298 -5.98 9.87 -6.56
N ALA A 299 -6.97 9.68 -5.70
CA ALA A 299 -7.73 10.74 -5.04
C ALA A 299 -6.82 11.62 -4.17
N VAL A 300 -5.80 11.03 -3.56
CA VAL A 300 -4.80 11.75 -2.79
C VAL A 300 -3.53 10.89 -2.74
N ILE A 301 -2.38 11.54 -2.93
CA ILE A 301 -1.05 10.92 -2.81
C ILE A 301 -0.36 11.53 -1.59
N GLY A 302 0.24 10.69 -0.75
CA GLY A 302 1.12 11.09 0.35
C GLY A 302 2.58 10.71 0.09
N LEU A 303 3.49 11.35 0.83
CA LEU A 303 4.90 11.03 0.88
C LEU A 303 5.31 10.62 2.29
N PHE A 304 6.10 9.56 2.41
CA PHE A 304 6.60 9.05 3.68
C PHE A 304 7.52 10.06 4.37
N GLU A 305 8.26 10.84 3.59
CA GLU A 305 9.14 11.91 4.04
C GLU A 305 8.38 13.09 4.68
N GLU A 306 7.09 13.21 4.36
CA GLU A 306 6.17 14.19 4.94
C GLU A 306 4.93 13.49 5.50
N TYR A 307 5.16 12.51 6.39
CA TYR A 307 4.10 11.61 6.88
C TYR A 307 2.94 12.35 7.54
N GLU A 308 3.21 13.28 8.44
CA GLU A 308 2.19 14.08 9.15
C GLU A 308 1.35 14.91 8.17
N THR A 309 2.00 15.64 7.26
CA THR A 309 1.32 16.38 6.18
C THR A 309 0.45 15.43 5.34
N SER A 310 0.95 14.24 5.03
CA SER A 310 0.21 13.24 4.25
C SER A 310 -1.06 12.79 4.97
N LEU A 311 -0.99 12.53 6.28
CA LEU A 311 -2.16 12.20 7.09
C LEU A 311 -3.19 13.33 7.11
N ALA A 312 -2.74 14.59 7.24
CA ALA A 312 -3.61 15.75 7.19
C ALA A 312 -4.33 15.89 5.84
N LEU A 313 -3.62 15.67 4.73
CA LEU A 313 -4.21 15.65 3.39
C LEU A 313 -5.24 14.52 3.23
N PHE A 314 -4.96 13.33 3.76
CA PHE A 314 -5.90 12.21 3.73
C PHE A 314 -7.15 12.49 4.57
N GLN A 315 -6.98 13.06 5.77
CA GLN A 315 -8.07 13.45 6.66
C GLN A 315 -8.97 14.49 6.01
N GLU A 316 -8.40 15.51 5.39
CA GLU A 316 -9.17 16.52 4.66
C GLU A 316 -9.96 15.91 3.50
N THR A 317 -9.32 15.01 2.75
CA THR A 317 -9.94 14.37 1.58
C THR A 317 -11.12 13.48 1.97
N PHE A 318 -10.94 12.62 2.97
CA PHE A 318 -11.90 11.56 3.28
C PHE A 318 -12.81 11.84 4.48
N GLY A 319 -12.51 12.89 5.26
CA GLY A 319 -13.24 13.18 6.49
C GLY A 319 -13.03 12.15 7.60
N LEU A 320 -12.01 11.29 7.49
CA LEU A 320 -11.59 10.36 8.54
C LEU A 320 -10.53 11.02 9.44
N PRO A 321 -10.50 10.75 10.75
CA PRO A 321 -9.56 11.37 11.70
C PRO A 321 -8.14 10.77 11.60
N LEU A 322 -7.59 10.66 10.38
CA LEU A 322 -6.30 10.05 10.11
C LEU A 322 -5.14 10.83 10.73
N SER A 323 -5.16 12.16 10.65
CA SER A 323 -4.13 12.97 11.31
C SER A 323 -4.29 12.94 12.83
N ASP A 324 -5.51 12.89 13.34
CA ASP A 324 -5.77 12.96 14.78
C ASP A 324 -5.42 11.64 15.49
N VAL A 325 -5.67 10.50 14.83
CA VAL A 325 -5.43 9.17 15.39
C VAL A 325 -4.05 8.63 15.04
N CYS A 326 -3.58 8.80 13.80
CA CYS A 326 -2.34 8.16 13.36
C CYS A 326 -1.07 8.92 13.76
N ASN A 327 -1.17 10.18 14.20
CA ASN A 327 0.02 10.97 14.49
C ASN A 327 0.77 10.39 15.71
N GLY A 328 2.07 10.21 15.58
CA GLY A 328 2.91 9.55 16.60
C GLY A 328 2.84 8.02 16.62
N ILE A 329 1.98 7.38 15.81
CA ILE A 329 2.04 5.92 15.64
C ILE A 329 3.23 5.60 14.74
N HIS A 330 4.24 4.94 15.29
CA HIS A 330 5.38 4.44 14.52
C HIS A 330 5.45 2.92 14.66
N ALA A 331 5.09 2.20 13.60
CA ALA A 331 5.23 0.75 13.53
C ALA A 331 6.36 0.37 12.58
N ASN A 332 7.20 -0.59 13.00
CA ASN A 332 8.27 -1.16 12.19
C ASN A 332 9.27 -0.13 11.65
N GLU A 333 9.85 0.68 12.54
CA GLU A 333 10.85 1.68 12.15
C GLU A 333 12.09 1.09 11.45
N GLY A 334 12.27 -0.23 11.48
CA GLY A 334 13.32 -0.95 10.77
C GLY A 334 14.62 -0.94 11.57
N THR A 335 15.21 -2.12 11.74
CA THR A 335 16.52 -2.29 12.36
C THR A 335 17.61 -2.27 11.28
N TYR A 336 18.70 -1.56 11.55
CA TYR A 336 19.85 -1.44 10.65
C TYR A 336 21.09 -1.99 11.37
N PRO A 337 21.99 -2.72 10.66
CA PRO A 337 23.24 -3.19 11.25
C PRO A 337 24.05 -2.03 11.83
N ASP A 338 24.81 -2.32 12.87
CA ASP A 338 25.86 -1.43 13.43
C ASP A 338 25.37 -0.10 14.04
N VAL A 339 24.07 0.03 14.31
CA VAL A 339 23.54 1.20 15.01
C VAL A 339 23.51 0.92 16.52
N GLN A 340 24.54 1.39 17.23
CA GLN A 340 24.66 1.31 18.69
C GLN A 340 24.94 2.71 19.26
N GLY A 341 24.32 3.08 20.38
CA GLY A 341 24.55 4.37 21.02
C GLY A 341 23.31 4.96 21.70
N SER A 342 23.38 6.24 22.06
CA SER A 342 22.21 7.00 22.55
C SER A 342 21.20 7.25 21.43
N ASN A 343 19.95 7.59 21.76
CA ASN A 343 18.88 7.80 20.76
C ASN A 343 19.24 8.81 19.65
N GLU A 344 19.95 9.90 20.00
CA GLU A 344 20.36 10.91 19.02
C GLU A 344 21.47 10.38 18.08
N ASP A 345 22.42 9.63 18.64
CA ASP A 345 23.51 8.99 17.91
C ASP A 345 22.98 7.90 16.95
N ILE A 346 22.02 7.09 17.41
CA ILE A 346 21.30 6.08 16.60
C ILE A 346 20.68 6.72 15.36
N GLY A 347 19.99 7.85 15.53
CA GLY A 347 19.36 8.56 14.41
C GLY A 347 20.38 9.08 13.39
N GLN A 348 21.51 9.61 13.85
CA GLN A 348 22.55 10.12 12.96
C GLN A 348 23.30 9.00 12.23
N GLN A 349 23.67 7.92 12.94
CA GLN A 349 24.30 6.74 12.35
C GLN A 349 23.41 6.11 11.28
N ARG A 350 22.11 5.95 11.58
CA ARG A 350 21.11 5.46 10.62
C ARG A 350 21.04 6.33 9.36
N ARG A 351 21.02 7.65 9.50
CA ARG A 351 21.02 8.57 8.35
C ARG A 351 22.28 8.40 7.49
N ARG A 352 23.46 8.41 8.11
CA ARG A 352 24.74 8.20 7.40
C ARG A 352 24.77 6.87 6.65
N TYR A 353 24.26 5.82 7.28
CA TYR A 353 24.18 4.49 6.70
C TYR A 353 23.25 4.43 5.48
N ILE A 354 22.05 5.01 5.59
CA ILE A 354 21.11 5.14 4.47
C ILE A 354 21.72 5.96 3.33
N ASP A 355 22.38 7.08 3.64
CA ASP A 355 23.02 7.95 2.64
C ASP A 355 24.14 7.23 1.89
N GLU A 356 24.94 6.41 2.58
CA GLU A 356 25.98 5.60 1.95
C GLU A 356 25.40 4.58 0.97
N MET A 357 24.41 3.79 1.40
CA MET A 357 23.78 2.82 0.50
C MET A 357 23.06 3.51 -0.66
N LYS A 358 22.44 4.66 -0.41
CA LYS A 358 21.79 5.45 -1.47
C LYS A 358 22.80 5.93 -2.50
N ARG A 359 24.00 6.35 -2.07
CA ARG A 359 25.12 6.67 -2.98
C ARG A 359 25.57 5.45 -3.78
N LYS A 360 25.75 4.30 -3.14
CA LYS A 360 26.12 3.03 -3.81
C LYS A 360 25.12 2.64 -4.90
N LEU A 361 23.83 2.61 -4.57
CA LEU A 361 22.77 2.30 -5.53
C LEU A 361 22.70 3.31 -6.68
N LYS A 362 22.86 4.61 -6.40
CA LYS A 362 22.87 5.65 -7.44
C LYS A 362 24.11 5.60 -8.33
N ALA A 363 25.24 5.14 -7.84
CA ALA A 363 26.47 5.01 -8.63
C ALA A 363 26.40 3.85 -9.63
N ASN A 364 25.53 2.85 -9.40
CA ASN A 364 25.39 1.68 -10.26
C ASN A 364 24.36 1.90 -11.38
N ASP A 365 24.82 2.00 -12.63
CA ASP A 365 23.99 2.25 -13.82
C ASP A 365 22.91 1.17 -14.03
N THR A 366 23.24 -0.10 -13.79
CA THR A 366 22.29 -1.21 -13.93
C THR A 366 21.16 -1.08 -12.92
N VAL A 367 21.48 -0.74 -11.65
CA VAL A 367 20.47 -0.45 -10.63
C VAL A 367 19.59 0.72 -11.05
N ARG A 368 20.19 1.85 -11.45
CA ARG A 368 19.45 3.05 -11.89
C ARG A 368 18.44 2.72 -13.00
N ASN A 369 18.88 1.98 -14.02
CA ASN A 369 18.05 1.57 -15.14
C ASN A 369 16.91 0.63 -14.71
N ASN A 370 17.20 -0.29 -13.78
CA ASN A 370 16.23 -1.29 -13.35
C ASN A 370 15.10 -0.73 -12.47
N ILE A 371 15.38 0.32 -11.69
CA ILE A 371 14.40 1.01 -10.84
C ILE A 371 13.90 2.34 -11.43
N GLU A 372 14.30 2.68 -12.66
CA GLU A 372 14.02 3.98 -13.30
C GLU A 372 12.52 4.32 -13.34
N ALA A 373 11.66 3.31 -13.55
CA ALA A 373 10.23 3.51 -13.60
C ALA A 373 9.67 4.01 -12.25
N ASP A 374 10.14 3.42 -11.14
CA ASP A 374 9.74 3.86 -9.80
C ASP A 374 10.24 5.26 -9.49
N VAL A 375 11.46 5.62 -9.95
CA VAL A 375 12.02 6.98 -9.82
C VAL A 375 11.13 8.00 -10.52
N LYS A 376 10.79 7.77 -11.79
CA LYS A 376 9.95 8.70 -12.56
C LYS A 376 8.53 8.82 -12.02
N ILE A 377 7.94 7.71 -11.53
CA ILE A 377 6.62 7.74 -10.88
C ILE A 377 6.69 8.55 -9.58
N TYR A 378 7.72 8.33 -8.76
CA TYR A 378 7.91 9.04 -7.50
C TYR A 378 8.13 10.54 -7.71
N GLU A 379 8.94 10.95 -8.70
CA GLU A 379 9.14 12.36 -9.03
C GLU A 379 7.82 13.04 -9.38
N ARG A 380 7.01 12.40 -10.23
CA ARG A 380 5.68 12.90 -10.59
C ARG A 380 4.73 12.94 -9.39
N ALA A 381 4.73 11.92 -8.56
CA ALA A 381 3.94 11.87 -7.33
C ALA A 381 4.31 13.01 -6.37
N ARG A 382 5.60 13.30 -6.24
CA ARG A 382 6.12 14.38 -5.41
C ARG A 382 5.67 15.75 -5.92
N GLU A 383 5.66 15.98 -7.23
CA GLU A 383 5.09 17.20 -7.82
C GLU A 383 3.60 17.35 -7.48
N ILE A 384 2.82 16.27 -7.60
CA ILE A 384 1.40 16.26 -7.29
C ILE A 384 1.19 16.55 -5.79
N PHE A 385 1.93 15.87 -4.91
CA PHE A 385 1.91 16.08 -3.46
C PHE A 385 2.16 17.55 -3.09
N TYR A 386 3.20 18.18 -3.64
CA TYR A 386 3.49 19.57 -3.31
C TYR A 386 2.37 20.52 -3.76
N LYS A 387 1.72 20.27 -4.91
CA LYS A 387 0.55 21.05 -5.31
C LYS A 387 -0.62 20.86 -4.34
N GLN A 388 -0.91 19.61 -3.95
CA GLN A 388 -1.94 19.32 -2.95
C GLN A 388 -1.67 20.06 -1.63
N LYS A 389 -0.43 20.01 -1.15
CA LYS A 389 0.02 20.69 0.08
C LYS A 389 -0.19 22.21 -0.01
N GLN A 390 0.18 22.84 -1.12
CA GLN A 390 -0.01 24.29 -1.28
C GLN A 390 -1.50 24.68 -1.26
N ILE A 391 -2.34 23.93 -1.97
CA ILE A 391 -3.80 24.16 -1.99
C ILE A 391 -4.38 23.99 -0.58
N TYR A 392 -3.97 22.93 0.13
CA TYR A 392 -4.39 22.66 1.51
C TYR A 392 -4.03 23.79 2.48
N ILE A 393 -2.84 24.39 2.34
CA ILE A 393 -2.43 25.53 3.17
C ILE A 393 -3.27 26.76 2.83
N GLN A 394 -3.47 27.06 1.54
CA GLN A 394 -4.22 28.22 1.06
C GLN A 394 -5.70 28.19 1.47
N THR A 395 -6.32 27.01 1.56
CA THR A 395 -7.72 26.90 1.98
C THR A 395 -7.91 27.00 3.50
N ARG A 396 -6.83 27.00 4.27
CA ARG A 396 -6.84 27.11 5.75
C ARG A 396 -6.32 28.45 6.29
N SER A 397 -5.56 29.19 5.48
CA SER A 397 -5.15 30.58 5.77
C SER A 397 -6.29 31.54 5.51
#